data_AF-A0AAD9FTI7-F1
#
_entry.id   AF-A0AAD9FTI7-F1
#
_cell.length_a   1.000
_cell.length_b   1.000
_cell.length_c   1.000
_cell.angle_alpha   90.00
_cell.angle_beta   90.00
_cell.angle_gamma   90.00
#
_symmetry.space_group_name_H-M   'P 1'
#
loop_
_entity.id
_entity.type
_entity.pdbx_description
1 polymer ?
#
loop_
_entity_poly.entity_id
_entity_poly.type
_entity_poly.pdbx_seq_one_letter_code
_entity_poly.pdbx_strand_id
1 'polypeptide(L)'
;MSFMFGGAKQDPNSVDPAKMEMAVAELDMITDVFNRLVNSCHAKCIQPNPSNHRYAEPDLLKGEAVCIDRCSAKFFEVNKVVGERMQAMGGAAQAQGSFGR
;
A
#
# COMPACT_ATOMS: atom_id res chain seq x y z
N MET A 1 38.70 5.18 45.77
CA MET A 1 38.63 6.18 44.70
C MET A 1 38.56 5.38 43.40
N SER A 2 37.39 4.90 42.94
CA SER A 2 36.34 5.67 42.21
C SER A 2 37.05 6.60 41.22
N PHE A 3 36.97 6.47 39.89
CA PHE A 3 35.76 6.60 39.07
C PHE A 3 35.99 5.94 37.68
N MET A 4 35.00 5.13 37.26
CA MET A 4 34.39 5.23 35.92
C MET A 4 35.27 4.76 34.72
N PHE A 5 35.46 3.48 34.40
CA PHE A 5 34.48 2.43 34.06
C PHE A 5 33.14 2.97 33.53
N GLY A 6 33.07 3.22 32.22
CA GLY A 6 31.89 3.72 31.53
C GLY A 6 31.91 3.39 30.05
N GLY A 7 32.24 2.14 29.71
CA GLY A 7 31.91 1.61 28.39
C GLY A 7 30.40 1.65 28.25
N ALA A 8 29.90 2.57 27.41
CA ALA A 8 28.51 2.64 27.04
C ALA A 8 28.12 1.31 26.39
N LYS A 9 27.58 0.40 27.20
CA LYS A 9 26.80 -0.71 26.71
C LYS A 9 25.57 -0.08 26.08
N GLN A 10 25.53 -0.03 24.74
CA GLN A 10 24.27 0.17 24.04
C GLN A 10 23.31 -0.92 24.51
N ASP A 11 22.25 -0.52 25.20
CA ASP A 11 21.18 -1.44 25.57
C ASP A 11 20.58 -2.04 24.29
N PRO A 12 20.51 -3.38 24.17
CA PRO A 12 19.92 -4.05 23.01
C PRO A 12 18.41 -3.79 22.86
N ASN A 13 17.79 -3.14 23.86
CA ASN A 13 16.39 -2.71 23.87
C ASN A 13 16.18 -1.24 23.47
N SER A 14 17.23 -0.53 23.01
CA SER A 14 17.05 0.81 22.45
C SER A 14 16.37 0.72 21.08
N VAL A 15 15.06 1.01 21.07
CA VAL A 15 14.30 1.21 19.84
C VAL A 15 14.79 2.49 19.18
N ASP A 16 15.30 2.35 17.95
CA ASP A 16 15.72 3.49 17.14
C ASP A 16 14.45 4.24 16.65
N PRO A 17 14.23 5.50 17.06
CA PRO A 17 13.03 6.24 16.70
C PRO A 17 12.88 6.40 15.19
N ALA A 18 13.97 6.51 14.43
CA ALA A 18 13.92 6.61 12.97
C ALA A 18 13.40 5.31 12.33
N LYS A 19 13.73 4.14 12.90
CA LYS A 19 13.20 2.86 12.42
C LYS A 19 11.72 2.69 12.73
N MET A 20 11.26 3.24 13.85
CA MET A 20 9.84 3.24 14.19
C MET A 20 9.02 4.14 13.26
N GLU A 21 9.51 5.33 12.93
CA GLU A 21 8.85 6.21 11.97
C GLU A 21 8.72 5.56 10.58
N MET A 22 9.77 4.89 10.10
CA MET A 22 9.68 4.13 8.85
C MET A 22 8.68 2.97 8.93
N ALA A 23 8.67 2.23 10.04
CA ALA A 23 7.70 1.14 10.23
C ALA A 23 6.24 1.64 10.27
N VAL A 24 5.99 2.82 10.86
CA VAL A 24 4.66 3.45 10.84
C VAL A 24 4.26 3.83 9.42
N ALA A 25 5.17 4.43 8.64
CA ALA A 25 4.91 4.78 7.25
C ALA A 25 4.59 3.55 6.37
N GLU A 26 5.25 2.42 6.61
CA GLU A 26 4.94 1.16 5.93
C GLU A 26 3.52 0.66 6.25
N LEU A 27 3.10 0.73 7.51
CA LEU A 27 1.76 0.32 7.92
C LEU A 27 0.67 1.22 7.35
N ASP A 28 0.91 2.54 7.31
CA ASP A 28 -0.02 3.49 6.69
C ASP A 28 -0.21 3.22 5.21
N MET A 29 0.88 2.91 4.50
CA MET A 29 0.85 2.48 3.10
C MET A 29 0.03 1.21 2.90
N ILE A 30 0.26 0.16 3.70
CA ILE A 30 -0.49 -1.10 3.59
C ILE A 30 -1.98 -0.86 3.84
N THR A 31 -2.31 -0.02 4.80
CA THR A 31 -3.70 0.31 5.17
C THR A 31 -4.41 1.04 4.03
N ASP A 32 -3.77 2.04 3.41
CA ASP A 32 -4.34 2.74 2.25
C ASP A 32 -4.55 1.79 1.06
N VAL A 33 -3.56 0.93 0.75
CA VAL A 33 -3.68 -0.08 -0.32
C VAL A 33 -4.85 -1.03 -0.06
N PHE A 34 -5.01 -1.51 1.17
CA PHE A 34 -6.12 -2.37 1.55
C PHE A 34 -7.47 -1.68 1.37
N ASN A 35 -7.62 -0.45 1.86
CA ASN A 35 -8.87 0.30 1.73
C ASN A 35 -9.24 0.55 0.26
N ARG A 36 -8.26 0.88 -0.59
CA ARG A 36 -8.47 1.05 -2.03
C ARG A 36 -8.84 -0.26 -2.73
N LEU A 37 -8.19 -1.36 -2.35
CA LEU A 37 -8.48 -2.69 -2.88
C LEU A 37 -9.95 -3.07 -2.59
N VAL A 38 -10.36 -2.95 -1.32
CA VAL A 38 -11.73 -3.31 -0.89
C VAL A 38 -12.76 -2.46 -1.63
N ASN A 39 -12.60 -1.13 -1.65
CA ASN A 39 -13.53 -0.23 -2.32
C ASN A 39 -13.64 -0.51 -3.83
N SER A 40 -12.50 -0.74 -4.49
CA SER A 40 -12.44 -1.03 -5.93
C SER A 40 -13.11 -2.36 -6.27
N CYS A 41 -12.80 -3.42 -5.52
CA CYS A 41 -13.37 -4.74 -5.80
C CYS A 41 -14.85 -4.84 -5.41
N HIS A 42 -15.28 -4.17 -4.35
CA HIS A 42 -16.69 -4.06 -4.00
C HIS A 42 -17.50 -3.39 -5.12
N ALA A 43 -17.02 -2.25 -5.65
CA ALA A 43 -17.68 -1.54 -6.75
C ALA A 43 -17.72 -2.34 -8.07
N LYS A 44 -16.76 -3.24 -8.30
CA LYS A 44 -16.66 -4.04 -9.54
C LYS A 44 -17.40 -5.37 -9.49
N CYS A 45 -17.43 -6.00 -8.32
CA CYS A 45 -17.88 -7.39 -8.19
C CYS A 45 -19.20 -7.55 -7.43
N ILE A 46 -19.53 -6.62 -6.53
CA ILE A 46 -20.70 -6.73 -5.65
C ILE A 46 -21.79 -5.73 -6.06
N GLN A 47 -21.42 -4.53 -6.51
CA GLN A 47 -22.40 -3.57 -7.03
C GLN A 47 -22.93 -4.03 -8.40
N PRO A 48 -24.22 -4.39 -8.56
CA PRO A 48 -24.72 -5.02 -9.78
C PRO A 48 -25.06 -3.97 -10.85
N ASN A 49 -24.02 -3.37 -11.46
CA ASN A 49 -24.15 -2.37 -12.51
C ASN A 49 -24.91 -1.08 -12.07
N PRO A 50 -24.76 0.04 -12.80
CA PRO A 50 -25.39 1.32 -12.42
C PRO A 50 -26.93 1.37 -12.49
N SER A 51 -27.58 0.33 -13.04
CA SER A 51 -29.03 0.20 -13.25
C SER A 51 -29.73 -0.78 -12.31
N ASN A 52 -29.03 -1.62 -11.53
CA ASN A 52 -29.68 -2.59 -10.65
C ASN A 52 -28.95 -2.80 -9.31
N HIS A 53 -29.21 -1.93 -8.33
CA HIS A 53 -28.55 -1.94 -7.02
C HIS A 53 -29.22 -2.91 -6.00
N ARG A 54 -29.57 -4.13 -6.41
CA ARG A 54 -30.27 -5.06 -5.52
C ARG A 54 -29.39 -6.22 -5.09
N TYR A 55 -29.06 -6.26 -3.80
CA TYR A 55 -28.52 -7.45 -3.15
C TYR A 55 -29.60 -8.52 -3.10
N ALA A 56 -29.33 -9.69 -3.66
CA ALA A 56 -30.29 -10.79 -3.69
C ALA A 56 -30.30 -11.57 -2.37
N GLU A 57 -29.13 -11.76 -1.76
CA GLU A 57 -28.92 -12.56 -0.56
C GLU A 57 -27.70 -12.03 0.23
N PRO A 58 -27.55 -12.37 1.53
CA PRO A 58 -26.46 -11.86 2.36
C PRO A 58 -25.11 -12.54 2.09
N ASP A 59 -25.12 -13.72 1.47
CA ASP A 59 -23.92 -14.49 1.16
C ASP A 59 -23.39 -14.14 -0.22
N LEU A 60 -22.06 -14.26 -0.40
CA LEU A 60 -21.42 -14.08 -1.69
C LEU A 60 -21.84 -15.19 -2.65
N LEU A 61 -22.41 -14.80 -3.77
CA LEU A 61 -22.66 -15.71 -4.88
C LEU A 61 -21.33 -16.24 -5.42
N LYS A 62 -21.33 -17.46 -5.97
CA LYS A 62 -20.12 -18.05 -6.58
C LYS A 62 -19.47 -17.14 -7.63
N GLY A 63 -20.29 -16.38 -8.37
CA GLY A 63 -19.81 -15.41 -9.36
C GLY A 63 -19.09 -14.22 -8.72
N GLU A 64 -19.60 -13.70 -7.60
CA GLU A 64 -19.01 -12.59 -6.85
C GLU A 64 -17.71 -13.02 -6.19
N ALA A 65 -17.67 -14.20 -5.57
CA ALA A 65 -16.46 -14.76 -4.97
C ALA A 65 -15.32 -14.90 -5.99
N VAL A 66 -15.58 -15.54 -7.15
CA VAL A 66 -14.58 -15.67 -8.22
C VAL A 66 -14.21 -14.33 -8.84
N CYS A 67 -15.14 -13.37 -8.89
CA CYS A 67 -14.84 -12.01 -9.33
C CYS A 67 -13.86 -11.31 -8.38
N ILE A 68 -14.05 -11.41 -7.06
CA ILE A 68 -13.19 -10.80 -6.04
C ILE A 68 -11.76 -11.33 -6.17
N ASP A 69 -11.57 -12.65 -6.33
CA ASP A 69 -10.25 -13.27 -6.53
C ASP A 69 -9.54 -12.71 -7.78
N ARG A 70 -10.28 -12.58 -8.90
CA ARG A 70 -9.75 -11.99 -10.13
C ARG A 70 -9.48 -10.50 -9.98
N CYS A 71 -10.30 -9.79 -9.21
CA CYS A 71 -10.16 -8.36 -8.98
C CYS A 71 -8.90 -8.05 -8.18
N SER A 72 -8.64 -8.80 -7.10
CA SER A 72 -7.44 -8.61 -6.27
C SER A 72 -6.16 -8.88 -7.06
N ALA A 73 -6.13 -9.96 -7.84
CA ALA A 73 -5.00 -10.26 -8.73
C ALA A 73 -4.72 -9.11 -9.72
N LYS A 74 -5.76 -8.62 -10.40
CA LYS A 74 -5.64 -7.49 -11.34
C LYS A 74 -5.27 -6.18 -10.65
N PHE A 75 -5.74 -5.94 -9.42
CA PHE A 75 -5.43 -4.74 -8.69
C PHE A 75 -3.92 -4.63 -8.43
N PHE A 76 -3.27 -5.71 -7.99
CA PHE A 76 -1.82 -5.73 -7.79
C PHE A 76 -1.04 -5.66 -9.10
N GLU A 77 -1.51 -6.32 -10.17
CA GLU A 77 -0.92 -6.19 -11.50
C GLU A 77 -0.93 -4.73 -11.97
N VAL A 78 -2.07 -4.05 -11.85
CA VAL A 78 -2.21 -2.63 -12.21
C VAL A 78 -1.34 -1.75 -11.32
N ASN A 79 -1.31 -1.98 -10.00
CA ASN A 79 -0.45 -1.21 -9.09
C ASN A 79 1.04 -1.32 -9.48
N LYS A 80 1.50 -2.52 -9.87
CA LYS A 80 2.87 -2.72 -10.36
C LYS A 80 3.14 -1.90 -11.61
N VAL A 81 2.28 -2.02 -12.63
CA VAL A 81 2.47 -1.31 -13.91
C VAL A 81 2.41 0.21 -13.70
N VAL A 82 1.50 0.71 -12.86
CA VAL A 82 1.43 2.14 -12.52
C VAL A 82 2.73 2.59 -11.82
N GLY A 83 3.25 1.79 -10.89
CA GLY A 83 4.53 2.06 -10.23
C GLY A 83 5.70 2.17 -11.23
N GLU A 84 5.80 1.22 -12.16
CA GLU A 84 6.82 1.24 -13.23
C GLU A 84 6.70 2.50 -14.11
N ARG A 85 5.48 2.91 -14.46
CA ARG A 85 5.25 4.13 -15.25
C ARG A 85 5.58 5.40 -14.47
N MET A 86 5.22 5.48 -13.20
CA MET A 86 5.56 6.62 -12.34
C MET A 86 7.07 6.78 -12.17
N GLN A 87 7.80 5.67 -12.00
CA GLN A 87 9.27 5.69 -11.93
C GLN A 87 9.90 6.14 -13.25
N ALA A 88 9.42 5.63 -14.39
CA ALA A 88 9.90 6.04 -15.70
C ALA A 88 9.67 7.54 -15.96
N MET A 89 8.52 8.08 -15.56
CA MET A 89 8.21 9.51 -15.67
C MET A 89 9.03 10.36 -14.69
N GLY A 90 9.23 9.90 -13.44
CA GLY A 90 10.04 10.60 -12.45
C GLY A 90 11.51 10.71 -12.83
N GLY A 91 12.10 9.63 -13.39
CA GLY A 91 13.45 9.64 -13.94
C GLY A 91 13.60 10.59 -15.15
N ALA A 92 12.57 10.66 -16.01
CA ALA A 92 12.54 11.62 -17.11
C ALA A 92 12.41 13.08 -16.62
N ALA A 93 11.62 13.32 -15.57
CA ALA A 93 11.45 14.66 -14.98
C ALA A 93 12.73 15.18 -14.30
N GLN A 94 13.49 14.32 -13.61
CA GLN A 94 14.79 14.69 -13.04
C GLN A 94 15.85 15.02 -14.13
N ALA A 95 15.81 14.35 -15.28
CA ALA A 95 16.70 14.67 -16.41
C ALA A 95 16.38 16.03 -17.06
N GLN A 96 15.13 16.49 -17.00
CA GLN A 96 14.68 17.74 -17.61
C GLN A 96 14.72 18.96 -16.66
N GLY A 97 14.87 18.73 -15.35
CA GLY A 97 15.00 19.77 -14.32
C GLY A 97 16.42 20.33 -14.11
N SER A 98 17.44 19.79 -14.77
CA SER A 98 18.84 20.24 -14.61
C SER A 98 19.29 21.31 -15.64
N PHE A 99 18.39 21.79 -16.50
CA PHE A 99 18.69 22.76 -17.58
C PHE A 99 17.83 24.03 -17.52
N GLY A 100 17.50 24.51 -16.31
CA GLY A 100 16.55 25.61 -16.14
C GLY A 100 16.80 26.52 -14.95
N ARG A 101 18.00 27.14 -14.90
CA ARG A 101 18.40 28.29 -14.05
C ARG A 101 18.51 28.07 -12.54
#